data_AF-A0A0C5ABY3-F1
#
_entry.id   AF-A0A0C5ABY3-F1
#
_cell.length_a   1.000
_cell.length_b   1.000
_cell.length_c   1.000
_cell.angle_alpha   90.00
_cell.angle_beta   90.00
_cell.angle_gamma   90.00
#
_symmetry.space_group_name_H-M   'P 1'
#
loop_
_entity.id
_entity.type
_entity.pdbx_description
1 polymer ?
#
loop_
_entity_poly.entity_id
_entity_poly.type
_entity_poly.pdbx_seq_one_letter_code
_entity_poly.pdbx_strand_id
1 'polypeptide(L)'
;GVVMDNAFGNVKKKIDLRYVPSVIFTTPSIASVGYTEHEANRLGYPTVSRTIDLEMVPRALVNHDTRGLFKIVVDQATNKIIGVHILAEDAGEIIYSATLAIKFGLTIQDLKDTMV
;
A
#
# COMPACT_ATOMS: atom_id res chain seq x y z
N GLY A 1 -11.71 -21.33 1.00
CA GLY A 1 -10.40 -20.74 1.40
C GLY A 1 -9.32 -21.51 0.70
N VAL A 2 -8.19 -20.91 0.29
CA VAL A 2 -7.28 -21.52 -0.71
C VAL A 2 -6.90 -22.97 -0.39
N VAL A 3 -6.66 -23.32 0.89
CA VAL A 3 -6.38 -24.70 1.32
C VAL A 3 -7.57 -25.64 1.06
N MET A 4 -8.80 -25.25 1.45
CA MET A 4 -10.01 -26.05 1.22
C MET A 4 -10.32 -26.18 -0.28
N ASP A 5 -10.20 -25.10 -1.04
CA ASP A 5 -10.47 -25.08 -2.48
C ASP A 5 -9.48 -25.99 -3.24
N ASN A 6 -8.21 -26.00 -2.81
CA ASN A 6 -7.18 -26.86 -3.40
C ASN A 6 -7.29 -28.32 -2.93
N ALA A 7 -7.72 -28.55 -1.69
CA ALA A 7 -7.87 -29.89 -1.12
C ALA A 7 -9.10 -30.64 -1.69
N PHE A 8 -10.21 -29.94 -1.94
CA PHE A 8 -11.49 -30.58 -2.30
C PHE A 8 -12.02 -30.19 -3.69
N GLY A 9 -11.55 -29.08 -4.28
CA GLY A 9 -12.16 -28.50 -5.48
C GLY A 9 -11.48 -28.84 -6.81
N ASN A 10 -10.37 -29.59 -6.82
CA ASN A 10 -9.51 -29.75 -8.00
C ASN A 10 -9.09 -28.40 -8.63
N VAL A 11 -9.08 -27.33 -7.83
CA VAL A 11 -8.67 -25.98 -8.23
C VAL A 11 -7.21 -25.79 -7.80
N LYS A 12 -6.36 -25.20 -8.65
CA LYS A 12 -4.99 -24.82 -8.29
C LYS A 12 -4.90 -23.32 -8.03
N LYS A 13 -5.53 -22.84 -6.96
CA LYS A 13 -5.40 -21.42 -6.56
C LYS A 13 -4.02 -21.19 -5.94
N LYS A 14 -3.30 -20.20 -6.48
CA LYS A 14 -2.09 -19.64 -5.87
C LYS A 14 -2.45 -18.45 -5.00
N ILE A 15 -1.78 -18.31 -3.86
CA ILE A 15 -1.86 -17.09 -3.05
C ILE A 15 -0.87 -16.09 -3.64
N ASP A 16 -1.36 -14.92 -4.01
CA ASP A 16 -0.51 -13.79 -4.32
C ASP A 16 -0.30 -12.98 -3.05
N LEU A 17 0.95 -12.98 -2.59
CA LEU A 17 1.35 -12.34 -1.33
C LEU A 17 1.66 -10.86 -1.49
N ARG A 18 1.63 -10.31 -2.71
CA ARG A 18 1.97 -8.91 -2.98
C ARG A 18 1.02 -7.91 -2.32
N TYR A 19 -0.21 -8.31 -2.03
CA TYR A 19 -1.23 -7.46 -1.41
C TYR A 19 -1.56 -7.90 0.02
N VAL A 20 -0.63 -8.53 0.74
CA VAL A 20 -0.80 -8.82 2.17
C VAL A 20 -0.26 -7.64 2.98
N PRO A 21 -1.11 -6.89 3.71
CA PRO A 21 -0.64 -5.77 4.53
C PRO A 21 0.05 -6.27 5.81
N SER A 22 1.00 -5.48 6.30
CA SER A 22 1.65 -5.63 7.60
C SER A 22 1.46 -4.36 8.42
N VAL A 23 1.12 -4.49 9.69
CA VAL A 23 0.86 -3.36 10.60
C VAL A 23 1.59 -3.59 11.93
N ILE A 24 2.29 -2.56 12.40
CA ILE A 24 2.93 -2.49 13.71
C ILE A 24 2.22 -1.40 14.52
N PHE A 25 1.56 -1.78 15.61
CA PHE A 25 0.73 -0.91 16.45
C PHE A 25 1.54 -0.13 17.50
N THR A 26 2.52 0.63 17.02
CA THR A 26 3.23 1.66 17.81
C THR A 26 2.46 3.00 17.77
N THR A 27 2.99 4.02 18.45
CA THR A 27 2.46 5.39 18.38
C THR A 27 3.53 6.35 17.83
N PRO A 28 3.40 6.86 16.59
CA PRO A 28 2.39 6.53 15.58
C PRO A 28 2.55 5.08 15.04
N SER A 29 1.51 4.56 14.38
CA SER A 29 1.50 3.20 13.83
C SER A 29 2.24 3.14 12.50
N ILE A 30 2.81 1.97 12.18
CA ILE A 30 3.50 1.71 10.91
C ILE A 30 2.66 0.70 10.14
N ALA A 31 2.36 0.99 8.88
CA ALA A 31 1.69 0.05 8.00
C ALA A 31 2.36 -0.01 6.62
N SER A 32 2.39 -1.19 6.01
CA SER A 32 2.96 -1.39 4.68
C SER A 32 2.23 -2.47 3.90
N VAL A 33 2.21 -2.34 2.58
CA VAL A 33 1.70 -3.35 1.65
C VAL A 33 2.42 -3.21 0.31
N GLY A 34 2.67 -4.32 -0.38
CA GLY A 34 3.42 -4.34 -1.64
C GLY A 34 4.92 -4.18 -1.44
N TYR A 35 5.59 -3.66 -2.48
CA TYR A 35 7.04 -3.56 -2.51
C TYR A 35 7.56 -2.25 -1.92
N THR A 36 8.72 -2.32 -1.28
CA THR A 36 9.60 -1.15 -1.17
C THR A 36 10.18 -0.83 -2.54
N GLU A 37 10.62 0.42 -2.72
CA GLU A 37 11.35 0.85 -3.92
C GLU A 37 12.61 0.00 -4.17
N HIS A 38 13.34 -0.34 -3.10
CA HIS A 38 14.53 -1.19 -3.19
C HIS A 38 14.17 -2.61 -3.69
N GLU A 39 13.12 -3.23 -3.15
CA GLU A 39 12.68 -4.55 -3.60
C GLU A 39 12.18 -4.55 -5.04
N ALA A 40 11.40 -3.53 -5.42
CA ALA A 40 10.88 -3.40 -6.76
C ALA A 40 12.01 -3.20 -7.79
N ASN A 41 13.01 -2.37 -7.48
CA ASN A 41 14.20 -2.21 -8.31
C ASN A 41 15.00 -3.51 -8.42
N ARG A 42 15.16 -4.27 -7.32
CA ARG A 42 15.83 -5.59 -7.34
C ARG A 42 15.09 -6.62 -8.20
N LEU A 43 13.77 -6.50 -8.31
CA LEU A 43 12.92 -7.33 -9.18
C LEU A 43 12.86 -6.84 -10.63
N GLY A 44 13.55 -5.73 -10.96
CA GLY A 44 13.62 -5.19 -12.32
C GLY A 44 12.43 -4.32 -12.72
N TYR A 45 11.59 -3.88 -11.77
CA TYR A 45 10.56 -2.89 -12.07
C TYR A 45 11.20 -1.50 -12.24
N PRO A 46 10.89 -0.76 -13.32
CA PRO A 46 11.24 0.66 -13.39
C PRO A 46 10.34 1.40 -12.40
N THR A 47 10.89 1.92 -11.31
CA THR A 47 10.07 2.51 -10.25
C THR A 47 10.27 4.01 -10.06
N VAL A 48 9.20 4.66 -9.64
CA VAL A 48 9.23 5.99 -9.04
C VAL A 48 8.56 5.91 -7.69
N SER A 49 9.17 6.52 -6.67
CA SER A 49 8.52 6.68 -5.39
C SER A 49 8.29 8.16 -5.06
N ARG A 50 7.23 8.42 -4.30
CA ARG A 50 6.91 9.75 -3.76
C ARG A 50 6.61 9.61 -2.28
N THR A 51 7.17 10.53 -1.51
CA THR A 51 6.92 10.64 -0.07
C THR A 51 6.27 11.99 0.21
N ILE A 52 5.26 11.99 1.06
CA ILE A 52 4.57 13.17 1.57
C ILE A 52 4.64 13.11 3.09
N ASP A 53 5.14 14.17 3.71
CA ASP A 53 5.18 14.29 5.16
C ASP A 53 3.76 14.59 5.69
N LEU A 54 3.45 14.08 6.90
CA LEU A 54 2.11 14.28 7.49
C LEU A 54 1.78 15.75 7.76
N GLU A 55 2.78 16.63 7.82
CA GLU A 55 2.59 18.09 7.88
C GLU A 55 1.82 18.65 6.67
N MET A 56 1.82 17.94 5.54
CA MET A 56 1.07 18.31 4.34
C MET A 56 -0.36 17.72 4.32
N VAL A 57 -0.74 16.94 5.33
CA VAL A 57 -2.04 16.26 5.41
C VAL A 57 -2.98 17.05 6.34
N PRO A 58 -4.07 17.65 5.81
CA PRO A 58 -4.95 18.51 6.62
C PRO A 58 -5.52 17.83 7.87
N ARG A 59 -5.86 16.54 7.79
CA ARG A 59 -6.40 15.79 8.92
C ARG A 59 -5.36 15.62 10.05
N ALA A 60 -4.09 15.43 9.72
CA ALA A 60 -3.01 15.37 10.71
C ALA A 60 -2.79 16.72 11.40
N LEU A 61 -2.90 17.83 10.65
CA LEU A 61 -2.85 19.18 11.22
C LEU A 61 -3.99 19.44 12.22
N VAL A 62 -5.22 19.05 11.86
CA VAL A 62 -6.41 19.18 12.74
C VAL A 62 -6.29 18.31 13.99
N ASN A 63 -5.73 17.10 13.86
CA ASN A 63 -5.53 16.18 14.99
C ASN A 63 -4.33 16.55 15.87
N HIS A 64 -3.53 17.56 15.49
CA HIS A 64 -2.28 17.92 16.17
C HIS A 64 -1.25 16.78 16.27
N ASP A 65 -1.31 15.79 15.35
CA ASP A 65 -0.29 14.74 15.20
C ASP A 65 0.20 14.68 13.76
N THR A 66 1.28 15.41 13.49
CA THR A 66 1.93 15.46 12.17
C THR A 66 3.13 14.54 12.05
N ARG A 67 3.36 13.65 13.03
CA ARG A 67 4.53 12.78 13.04
C ARG A 67 4.35 11.66 12.02
N GLY A 68 5.19 11.67 10.99
CA GLY A 68 5.33 10.55 10.07
C GLY A 68 5.20 10.95 8.61
N LEU A 69 4.89 9.96 7.77
CA LEU A 69 4.88 10.12 6.32
C LEU A 69 3.98 9.09 5.62
N PHE A 70 3.66 9.41 4.36
CA PHE A 70 3.13 8.48 3.37
C PHE A 70 4.14 8.31 2.25
N LYS A 71 4.55 7.08 1.94
CA LYS A 71 5.35 6.75 0.76
C LYS A 71 4.56 5.84 -0.18
N ILE A 72 4.49 6.22 -1.45
CA ILE A 72 3.88 5.41 -2.51
C ILE A 72 4.96 5.02 -3.52
N VAL A 73 4.97 3.76 -3.93
CA VAL A 73 5.86 3.17 -4.93
C VAL A 73 5.04 2.80 -6.16
N VAL A 74 5.47 3.29 -7.32
CA VAL A 74 4.74 3.19 -8.59
C VAL A 74 5.64 2.56 -9.64
N ASP A 75 5.08 1.63 -10.42
CA ASP A 75 5.71 1.14 -11.64
C ASP A 75 5.58 2.22 -12.74
N GLN A 76 6.71 2.76 -13.19
CA GLN A 76 6.76 3.81 -14.20
C GLN A 76 6.23 3.36 -15.56
N ALA A 77 6.32 2.06 -15.89
CA ALA A 77 5.87 1.56 -17.17
C ALA A 77 4.33 1.55 -17.27
N THR A 78 3.64 1.32 -16.14
CA THR A 78 2.19 1.11 -16.11
C THR A 78 1.43 2.14 -15.29
N ASN A 79 2.12 3.03 -14.57
CA ASN A 79 1.57 3.95 -13.57
C ASN A 79 0.79 3.28 -12.42
N LYS A 80 0.93 1.96 -12.26
CA LYS A 80 0.26 1.20 -11.21
C LYS A 80 0.96 1.36 -9.88
N ILE A 81 0.16 1.42 -8.82
CA ILE A 81 0.68 1.39 -7.46
C ILE A 81 1.13 -0.04 -7.17
N ILE A 82 2.39 -0.20 -6.77
CA ILE A 82 3.00 -1.49 -6.45
C ILE A 82 3.47 -1.58 -5.00
N GLY A 83 3.41 -0.48 -4.25
CA GLY A 83 3.70 -0.47 -2.82
C GLY A 83 3.25 0.81 -2.13
N VAL A 84 2.84 0.70 -0.87
CA VAL A 84 2.47 1.83 -0.01
C VAL A 84 3.01 1.58 1.40
N HIS A 85 3.61 2.61 2.00
CA HIS A 85 4.21 2.57 3.33
C HIS A 85 3.78 3.82 4.10
N ILE A 86 3.30 3.64 5.32
CA ILE A 86 2.63 4.68 6.10
C ILE A 86 3.20 4.67 7.52
N LEU A 87 3.52 5.86 8.02
CA LEU A 87 3.78 6.13 9.43
C LEU A 87 2.79 7.23 9.85
N ALA A 88 1.75 6.88 10.60
CA ALA A 88 0.67 7.78 11.00
C ALA A 88 -0.15 7.18 12.15
N GLU A 89 -0.98 7.96 12.83
CA GLU A 89 -1.89 7.45 13.87
C GLU A 89 -2.82 6.35 13.30
N ASP A 90 -3.45 6.61 12.16
CA ASP A 90 -4.43 5.71 11.51
C ASP A 90 -3.84 4.81 10.41
N ALA A 91 -2.54 4.50 10.45
CA ALA A 91 -1.86 3.77 9.37
C ALA A 91 -2.52 2.40 9.08
N GLY A 92 -3.00 1.70 10.12
CA GLY A 92 -3.68 0.41 10.00
C GLY A 92 -5.03 0.45 9.27
N GLU A 93 -5.75 1.58 9.29
CA GLU A 93 -6.99 1.75 8.55
C GLU A 93 -6.71 2.14 7.10
N ILE A 94 -5.78 3.08 6.89
CA ILE A 94 -5.46 3.61 5.56
C ILE A 94 -4.81 2.54 4.66
N ILE A 95 -4.02 1.63 5.25
CA ILE A 95 -3.35 0.57 4.48
C ILE A 95 -4.34 -0.41 3.82
N TYR A 96 -5.58 -0.50 4.32
CA TYR A 96 -6.62 -1.33 3.71
C TYR A 96 -6.98 -0.82 2.31
N SER A 97 -7.17 0.50 2.16
CA SER A 97 -7.44 1.12 0.86
C SER A 97 -6.26 0.92 -0.11
N ALA A 98 -5.03 1.05 0.38
CA ALA A 98 -3.83 0.78 -0.41
C ALA A 98 -3.75 -0.70 -0.85
N THR A 99 -4.17 -1.63 0.01
CA THR A 99 -4.22 -3.06 -0.30
C THR A 99 -5.16 -3.34 -1.47
N LEU A 100 -6.34 -2.71 -1.48
CA LEU A 100 -7.29 -2.83 -2.60
C LEU A 100 -6.71 -2.22 -3.88
N ALA A 101 -6.07 -1.05 -3.79
CA ALA A 101 -5.43 -0.42 -4.93
C ALA A 101 -4.40 -1.33 -5.61
N ILE A 102 -3.51 -1.96 -4.83
CA ILE A 102 -2.50 -2.88 -5.38
C ILE A 102 -3.17 -4.14 -5.94
N LYS A 103 -4.14 -4.72 -5.23
CA LYS A 103 -4.84 -5.94 -5.65
C LYS A 103 -5.56 -5.78 -6.98
N PHE A 104 -6.19 -4.64 -7.21
CA PHE A 104 -6.89 -4.34 -8.47
C PHE A 104 -6.01 -3.67 -9.51
N GLY A 105 -4.74 -3.41 -9.19
CA GLY A 105 -3.78 -2.78 -10.10
C GLY A 105 -4.17 -1.36 -10.49
N LEU A 106 -4.72 -0.61 -9.53
CA LEU A 106 -5.10 0.79 -9.71
C LEU A 106 -3.85 1.66 -9.93
N THR A 107 -4.04 2.69 -10.74
CA THR A 107 -3.03 3.70 -11.02
C THR A 107 -3.09 4.83 -10.00
N ILE A 108 -2.04 5.65 -9.97
CA ILE A 108 -2.07 6.92 -9.22
C ILE A 108 -3.22 7.83 -9.69
N GLN A 109 -3.58 7.77 -10.98
CA GLN A 109 -4.65 8.60 -11.52
C GLN A 109 -6.01 8.16 -10.97
N ASP A 110 -6.25 6.85 -10.88
CA ASP A 110 -7.49 6.31 -10.28
C ASP A 110 -7.67 6.80 -8.84
N LEU A 111 -6.58 6.87 -8.05
CA LEU A 111 -6.64 7.43 -6.69
C LEU A 111 -6.94 8.93 -6.68
N LYS A 112 -6.43 9.71 -7.63
CA LYS A 112 -6.69 11.14 -7.73
C LYS A 112 -8.12 11.45 -8.17
N ASP A 113 -8.67 10.63 -9.05
CA ASP A 113 -10.02 10.80 -9.58
C ASP A 113 -11.10 10.31 -8.60
N THR A 114 -10.69 9.54 -7.58
CA THR A 114 -11.56 9.14 -6.49
C THR A 114 -11.80 10.32 -5.56
N MET A 115 -12.99 10.91 -5.63
CA MET A 115 -13.41 11.97 -4.70
C MET A 115 -13.62 11.39 -3.29
N VAL A 116 -12.97 12.00 -2.31
CA VAL A 116 -13.21 11.86 -0.87
C VAL A 116 -13.29 13.23 -0.22
#